data_AF-A0A3L6QRA7-F1
#
_entry.id   AF-A0A3L6QRA7-F1
#
_cell.length_a   1.000
_cell.length_b   1.000
_cell.length_c   1.000
_cell.angle_alpha   90.00
_cell.angle_beta   90.00
_cell.angle_gamma   90.00
#
_symmetry.space_group_name_H-M   'P 1'
#
loop_
_entity.id
_entity.type
_entity.pdbx_description
1 polymer ?
#
loop_
_entity_poly.entity_id
_entity_poly.type
_entity_poly.pdbx_seq_one_letter_code
_entity_poly.pdbx_strand_id
1 'polypeptide(L)'
;MPRRGNKRKLEETARDPVPCQIARSSSDSPSVYLVVGHEVCLPSYSVYKVQVESLPDDGGGGGGAPRRIRRRRRLRPVASLYSKHRMSFVPFRSRLGPWIVGVGGDYADEDYGPGTIVFDTKTQEAIAGPKLVSTKPHPVLLPVGDRIYALSSSPSVKEDPDFVPWFEMLDLSEAQVADGRLEMPWPPYFPWELTPRQYILPLEVTVKSYAEVGSCILVSVTGQTGTHMFDTGTEQWSKLDDEDLPFVSGAIPHGPLLFLGLSPRGGGKITAYKITVTTGCPSLSIVEFPVVADWEVVEEVASAIRFVPG
;
A
#
# COMPACT_ATOMS: atom_id res chain seq x y z
N MET A 1 56.65 58.00 -13.61
CA MET A 1 55.94 57.68 -12.34
C MET A 1 54.55 58.31 -12.41
N PRO A 2 53.41 57.67 -12.11
CA PRO A 2 52.99 56.25 -12.24
C PRO A 2 51.71 56.08 -13.12
N ARG A 3 51.56 54.95 -13.84
CA ARG A 3 50.56 53.84 -13.68
C ARG A 3 49.07 54.22 -13.84
N ARG A 4 48.30 53.72 -14.83
CA ARG A 4 47.87 52.34 -15.23
C ARG A 4 46.39 52.09 -14.84
N GLY A 5 45.55 51.84 -15.86
CA GLY A 5 44.35 50.96 -15.87
C GLY A 5 43.07 51.50 -15.20
N ASN A 6 41.86 51.07 -15.57
CA ASN A 6 41.47 50.01 -16.50
C ASN A 6 40.00 50.18 -16.93
N LYS A 7 39.68 49.50 -18.03
CA LYS A 7 38.39 49.39 -18.74
C LYS A 7 37.21 48.96 -17.85
N ARG A 8 36.03 49.51 -18.13
CA ARG A 8 34.72 48.84 -17.95
C ARG A 8 33.90 49.07 -19.22
N LYS A 9 33.58 47.99 -19.94
CA LYS A 9 32.60 47.96 -21.03
C LYS A 9 31.48 47.04 -20.56
N LEU A 10 30.28 47.62 -20.49
CA LEU A 10 29.02 46.97 -20.16
C LEU A 10 28.41 46.38 -21.43
N GLU A 11 27.78 45.22 -21.25
CA GLU A 11 26.67 44.63 -22.00
C GLU A 11 26.82 44.29 -23.49
N GLU A 12 26.78 42.99 -23.76
CA GLU A 12 26.18 42.40 -24.96
C GLU A 12 25.34 41.19 -24.52
N THR A 13 24.13 41.13 -25.05
CA THR A 13 23.03 40.20 -24.81
C THR A 13 23.32 38.82 -25.40
N ALA A 14 23.16 37.75 -24.61
CA ALA A 14 23.10 36.39 -25.11
C ALA A 14 21.96 35.63 -24.41
N ARG A 15 21.08 35.05 -25.24
CA ARG A 15 19.98 34.16 -24.84
C ARG A 15 20.57 32.83 -24.36
N ASP A 16 20.29 32.46 -23.12
CA ASP A 16 20.64 31.12 -22.60
C ASP A 16 19.63 30.07 -23.09
N PRO A 17 20.07 28.97 -23.73
CA PRO A 17 19.21 27.82 -23.98
C PRO A 17 19.09 26.97 -22.69
N VAL A 18 17.85 26.78 -22.25
CA VAL A 18 17.45 25.88 -21.17
C VAL A 18 17.89 24.44 -21.48
N PRO A 19 18.71 23.79 -20.63
CA PRO A 19 18.97 22.36 -20.80
C PRO A 19 17.79 21.56 -20.23
N CYS A 20 16.82 21.23 -21.09
CA CYS A 20 15.88 20.14 -20.82
C CYS A 20 16.63 18.80 -20.92
N GLN A 21 17.33 18.41 -19.86
CA GLN A 21 17.76 17.03 -19.71
C GLN A 21 16.58 16.21 -19.17
N ILE A 22 15.84 15.61 -20.10
CA ILE A 22 14.99 14.45 -19.82
C ILE A 22 15.94 13.37 -19.30
N ALA A 23 15.98 13.21 -17.98
CA ALA A 23 16.63 12.08 -17.35
C ALA A 23 15.98 10.83 -17.95
N ARG A 24 16.79 10.05 -18.70
CA ARG A 24 16.41 8.73 -19.19
C ARG A 24 16.05 7.90 -17.97
N SER A 25 14.75 7.74 -17.71
CA SER A 25 14.24 6.75 -16.78
C SER A 25 14.76 5.39 -17.26
N SER A 26 15.56 4.72 -16.43
CA SER A 26 15.98 3.35 -16.68
C SER A 26 14.76 2.50 -16.99
N SER A 27 14.77 1.85 -18.15
CA SER A 27 13.70 1.03 -18.71
C SER A 27 13.56 -0.34 -18.00
N ASP A 28 13.71 -0.37 -16.68
CA ASP A 28 13.55 -1.60 -15.92
C ASP A 28 12.07 -1.75 -15.59
N SER A 29 11.43 -2.75 -16.17
CA SER A 29 10.02 -3.01 -15.94
C SER A 29 9.78 -3.27 -14.45
N PRO A 30 8.71 -2.70 -13.83
CA PRO A 30 8.47 -2.87 -12.41
C PRO A 30 8.34 -4.36 -12.09
N SER A 31 9.16 -4.84 -11.16
CA SER A 31 9.08 -6.22 -10.67
C SER A 31 7.83 -6.38 -9.80
N VAL A 32 7.00 -7.35 -10.14
CA VAL A 32 5.81 -7.70 -9.35
C VAL A 32 6.19 -8.81 -8.36
N TYR A 33 5.77 -8.65 -7.11
CA TYR A 33 5.98 -9.62 -6.05
C TYR A 33 4.65 -10.06 -5.45
N LEU A 34 4.58 -11.32 -5.04
CA LEU A 34 3.47 -11.89 -4.29
C LEU A 34 3.99 -12.39 -2.94
N VAL A 35 3.37 -11.95 -1.85
CA VAL A 35 3.63 -12.46 -0.50
C VAL A 35 2.48 -13.38 -0.12
N VAL A 36 2.79 -14.61 0.29
CA VAL A 36 1.80 -15.64 0.65
C VAL A 36 2.04 -16.06 2.09
N GLY A 37 1.04 -15.89 2.95
CA GLY A 37 1.09 -16.39 4.33
C GLY A 37 0.74 -17.87 4.40
N HIS A 38 1.40 -18.59 5.32
CA HIS A 38 1.16 -20.01 5.59
C HIS A 38 0.56 -20.20 6.99
N GLU A 39 -0.41 -21.12 7.13
CA GLU A 39 -1.13 -21.39 8.39
C GLU A 39 -0.49 -22.49 9.27
N VAL A 40 0.71 -22.98 8.93
CA VAL A 40 1.33 -24.15 9.60
C VAL A 40 2.31 -23.76 10.72
N CYS A 41 2.66 -24.76 11.56
CA CYS A 41 3.21 -24.73 12.93
C CYS A 41 4.23 -23.66 13.37
N LEU A 42 4.85 -22.87 12.49
CA LEU A 42 5.52 -21.62 12.86
C LEU A 42 5.34 -20.60 11.73
N PRO A 43 4.98 -19.34 12.04
CA PRO A 43 4.59 -18.38 11.02
C PRO A 43 5.69 -18.11 10.00
N SER A 44 5.36 -18.40 8.74
CA SER A 44 6.22 -18.11 7.60
C SER A 44 5.41 -17.52 6.46
N TYR A 45 5.97 -16.52 5.78
CA TYR A 45 5.47 -16.01 4.52
C TYR A 45 6.45 -16.38 3.42
N SER A 46 5.93 -16.70 2.23
CA SER A 46 6.76 -16.89 1.05
C SER A 46 6.63 -15.71 0.11
N VAL A 47 7.78 -15.17 -0.31
CA VAL A 47 7.83 -14.11 -1.33
C VAL A 47 8.11 -14.76 -2.67
N TYR A 48 7.31 -14.45 -3.68
CA TYR A 48 7.49 -14.89 -5.06
C TYR A 48 7.71 -13.68 -5.96
N LYS A 49 8.72 -13.74 -6.84
CA LYS A 49 8.87 -12.77 -7.93
C LYS A 49 8.06 -13.24 -9.13
N VAL A 50 7.08 -12.45 -9.54
CA VAL A 50 6.21 -12.73 -10.69
C VAL A 50 6.88 -12.19 -11.96
N GLN A 51 7.20 -13.09 -12.89
CA GLN A 51 7.63 -12.69 -14.23
C GLN A 51 6.38 -12.38 -15.04
N VAL A 52 6.13 -11.10 -15.30
CA VAL A 52 5.14 -10.69 -16.28
C VAL A 52 5.82 -10.81 -17.63
N GLU A 53 5.57 -11.91 -18.34
CA GLU A 53 6.01 -12.06 -19.73
C GLU A 53 5.23 -11.03 -20.56
N SER A 54 5.93 -10.06 -21.15
CA SER A 54 5.36 -9.19 -22.18
C SER A 54 4.86 -10.08 -23.31
N LEU A 55 3.58 -9.96 -23.66
CA LEU A 55 3.03 -10.61 -24.86
C LEU A 55 3.95 -10.27 -26.04
N PRO A 56 4.35 -11.26 -26.85
CA PRO A 56 5.17 -10.98 -28.02
C PRO A 56 4.40 -10.03 -28.92
N ASP A 57 5.09 -8.94 -29.30
CA ASP A 57 4.66 -8.04 -30.36
C ASP A 57 4.48 -8.92 -31.61
N ASP A 58 3.25 -9.08 -32.10
CA ASP A 58 2.92 -9.88 -33.29
C ASP A 58 3.38 -9.11 -34.55
N GLY A 59 4.69 -8.90 -34.63
CA GLY A 59 5.41 -8.43 -35.80
C GLY A 59 5.62 -9.56 -36.78
N GLY A 60 4.59 -9.81 -37.60
CA GLY A 60 4.76 -10.26 -38.99
C GLY A 60 5.19 -11.72 -39.23
N GLY A 61 4.21 -12.52 -39.65
CA GLY A 61 4.38 -13.42 -40.81
C GLY A 61 5.05 -14.77 -40.56
N GLY A 62 4.24 -15.81 -40.40
CA GLY A 62 4.67 -17.19 -40.62
C GLY A 62 3.77 -18.19 -39.92
N GLY A 63 2.86 -18.80 -40.67
CA GLY A 63 1.91 -19.80 -40.18
C GLY A 63 2.60 -20.97 -39.46
N GLY A 64 2.63 -20.91 -38.14
CA GLY A 64 2.99 -22.01 -37.26
C GLY A 64 2.03 -21.96 -36.08
N ALA A 65 1.20 -23.00 -35.94
CA ALA A 65 0.19 -23.11 -34.89
C ALA A 65 0.74 -22.66 -33.52
N PRO A 66 -0.05 -21.95 -32.69
CA PRO A 66 0.41 -21.43 -31.41
C PRO A 66 0.88 -22.61 -30.56
N ARG A 67 2.19 -22.70 -30.36
CA ARG A 67 2.78 -23.68 -29.44
C ARG A 67 2.24 -23.35 -28.06
N ARG A 68 1.20 -24.07 -27.65
CA ARG A 68 0.65 -24.04 -26.28
C ARG A 68 1.84 -24.17 -25.32
N ILE A 69 2.24 -23.06 -24.70
CA ILE A 69 3.30 -23.03 -23.68
C ILE A 69 2.73 -23.72 -22.45
N ARG A 70 2.67 -25.06 -22.49
CA ARG A 70 2.49 -25.91 -21.31
C ARG A 70 3.83 -26.01 -20.62
N ARG A 71 4.30 -24.90 -20.03
CA ARG A 71 5.30 -24.96 -18.97
C ARG A 71 4.63 -24.39 -17.74
N ARG A 72 4.06 -25.28 -16.92
CA ARG A 72 3.82 -25.01 -15.50
C ARG A 72 5.19 -24.77 -14.85
N ARG A 73 5.77 -23.58 -15.03
CA ARG A 73 6.88 -23.13 -14.19
C ARG A 73 6.31 -23.05 -12.79
N ARG A 74 6.64 -24.01 -11.94
CA ARG A 74 6.35 -23.91 -10.51
C ARG A 74 7.03 -22.62 -10.03
N LEU A 75 6.23 -21.62 -9.63
CA LEU A 75 6.74 -20.44 -8.98
C LEU A 75 7.53 -20.92 -7.75
N ARG A 76 8.82 -20.62 -7.71
CA ARG A 76 9.66 -20.89 -6.55
C ARG A 76 9.72 -19.63 -5.70
N PRO A 77 9.60 -19.74 -4.37
CA PRO A 77 9.77 -18.59 -3.51
C PRO A 77 11.20 -18.08 -3.65
N VAL A 78 11.36 -16.76 -3.72
CA VAL A 78 12.66 -16.09 -3.65
C VAL A 78 13.12 -15.94 -2.20
N ALA A 79 12.19 -15.94 -1.24
CA ALA A 79 12.50 -15.92 0.18
C ALA A 79 11.38 -16.55 1.02
N SER A 80 11.75 -17.02 2.20
CA SER A 80 10.84 -17.40 3.29
C SER A 80 11.07 -16.45 4.46
N LEU A 81 10.03 -15.72 4.85
CA LEU A 81 10.07 -14.73 5.93
C LEU A 81 9.55 -15.39 7.20
N TYR A 82 10.38 -15.50 8.22
CA TYR A 82 9.97 -15.98 9.55
C TYR A 82 9.46 -14.78 10.36
N SER A 83 8.16 -14.72 10.65
CA SER A 83 7.47 -13.53 11.17
C SER A 83 6.28 -13.91 12.04
N LYS A 84 5.39 -12.99 12.45
CA LYS A 84 4.11 -13.35 13.11
C LYS A 84 3.02 -13.75 12.11
N HIS A 85 1.99 -14.51 12.52
CA HIS A 85 0.80 -14.69 11.68
C HIS A 85 -0.02 -13.39 11.62
N ARG A 86 -0.97 -13.30 10.69
CA ARG A 86 -1.87 -12.14 10.55
C ARG A 86 -1.14 -10.81 10.35
N MET A 87 -0.07 -10.81 9.57
CA MET A 87 0.62 -9.59 9.16
C MET A 87 0.01 -9.04 7.87
N SER A 88 0.14 -7.74 7.69
CA SER A 88 -0.11 -7.07 6.41
C SER A 88 1.21 -6.74 5.75
N PHE A 89 1.25 -6.72 4.42
CA PHE A 89 2.45 -6.41 3.64
C PHE A 89 2.18 -5.27 2.69
N VAL A 90 3.16 -4.39 2.54
CA VAL A 90 3.09 -3.23 1.66
C VAL A 90 4.38 -3.07 0.86
N PRO A 91 4.31 -2.74 -0.44
CA PRO A 91 5.49 -2.28 -1.16
C PRO A 91 5.93 -0.93 -0.60
N PHE A 92 7.21 -0.79 -0.30
CA PHE A 92 7.77 0.43 0.28
C PHE A 92 8.99 0.87 -0.50
N ARG A 93 9.02 2.13 -0.93
CA ARG A 93 10.14 2.69 -1.70
C ARG A 93 11.02 3.51 -0.78
N SER A 94 12.04 2.87 -0.20
CA SER A 94 13.08 3.57 0.54
C SER A 94 14.12 4.16 -0.42
N ARG A 95 14.84 5.19 0.03
CA ARG A 95 16.05 5.70 -0.63
C ARG A 95 17.12 4.63 -0.81
N LEU A 96 17.15 3.65 0.09
CA LEU A 96 18.10 2.53 0.06
C LEU A 96 17.70 1.46 -0.98
N GLY A 97 16.39 1.29 -1.20
CA GLY A 97 15.90 0.34 -2.19
C GLY A 97 14.41 0.06 -2.13
N PRO A 98 13.91 -0.69 -3.12
CA PRO A 98 12.56 -1.23 -3.11
C PRO A 98 12.46 -2.38 -2.10
N TRP A 99 11.61 -2.17 -1.11
CA TRP A 99 11.37 -3.10 -0.02
C TRP A 99 9.93 -3.61 -0.04
N ILE A 100 9.74 -4.76 0.59
CA ILE A 100 8.44 -5.26 1.00
C ILE A 100 8.46 -5.26 2.51
N VAL A 101 7.55 -4.50 3.13
CA VAL A 101 7.49 -4.38 4.58
C VAL A 101 6.26 -5.11 5.09
N GLY A 102 6.48 -6.10 5.95
CA GLY A 102 5.45 -6.77 6.71
C GLY A 102 5.32 -6.12 8.08
N VAL A 103 4.11 -5.79 8.51
CA VAL A 103 3.83 -5.24 9.85
C VAL A 103 2.61 -5.92 10.46
N GLY A 104 2.63 -6.13 11.77
CA GLY A 104 1.51 -6.64 12.55
C GLY A 104 1.79 -7.99 13.20
N GLY A 105 0.74 -8.66 13.62
CA GLY A 105 0.83 -9.93 14.32
C GLY A 105 -0.44 -10.27 15.07
N ASP A 106 -0.58 -11.53 15.46
CA ASP A 106 -1.68 -12.03 16.30
C ASP A 106 -1.31 -12.25 17.77
N TYR A 107 -0.02 -12.26 18.09
CA TYR A 107 0.48 -12.44 19.46
C TYR A 107 1.52 -11.38 19.81
N ALA A 108 1.48 -10.84 21.03
CA ALA A 108 2.46 -9.88 21.53
C ALA A 108 3.80 -10.51 21.95
N ASP A 109 3.79 -11.84 22.19
CA ASP A 109 4.95 -12.59 22.66
C ASP A 109 6.18 -12.42 21.74
N GLU A 110 7.35 -12.29 22.35
CA GLU A 110 8.63 -12.08 21.65
C GLU A 110 9.18 -13.39 21.09
N ASP A 111 8.75 -14.53 21.62
CA ASP A 111 9.23 -15.85 21.19
C ASP A 111 8.71 -16.24 19.79
N TYR A 112 7.67 -15.56 19.30
CA TYR A 112 7.00 -15.82 18.02
C TYR A 112 7.42 -14.81 16.92
N GLY A 113 8.71 -14.70 16.62
CA GLY A 113 9.21 -13.92 15.46
C GLY A 113 8.94 -12.40 15.50
N PRO A 114 9.52 -11.64 14.57
CA PRO A 114 9.37 -10.18 14.56
C PRO A 114 7.97 -9.73 14.13
N GLY A 115 7.44 -8.70 14.80
CA GLY A 115 6.17 -8.03 14.41
C GLY A 115 6.31 -7.03 13.26
N THR A 116 7.55 -6.79 12.81
CA THR A 116 7.85 -6.02 11.60
C THR A 116 9.02 -6.65 10.88
N ILE A 117 8.89 -6.86 9.57
CA ILE A 117 9.96 -7.38 8.70
C ILE A 117 10.14 -6.46 7.52
N VAL A 118 11.39 -6.16 7.21
CA VAL A 118 11.78 -5.47 5.99
C VAL A 118 12.49 -6.47 5.08
N PHE A 119 11.89 -6.78 3.94
CA PHE A 119 12.49 -7.60 2.90
C PHE A 119 13.03 -6.73 1.77
N ASP A 120 14.34 -6.75 1.56
CA ASP A 120 14.98 -6.03 0.47
C ASP A 120 14.89 -6.83 -0.83
N THR A 121 14.21 -6.30 -1.83
CA THR A 121 13.97 -7.03 -3.08
C THR A 121 15.20 -7.10 -3.99
N LYS A 122 16.24 -6.29 -3.75
CA LYS A 122 17.51 -6.33 -4.46
C LYS A 122 18.43 -7.40 -3.88
N THR A 123 18.62 -7.41 -2.56
CA THR A 123 19.51 -8.38 -1.88
C THR A 123 18.81 -9.72 -1.62
N GLN A 124 17.48 -9.73 -1.63
CA GLN A 124 16.64 -10.87 -1.23
C GLN A 124 16.86 -11.29 0.23
N GLU A 125 17.25 -10.33 1.07
CA GLU A 125 17.45 -10.53 2.50
C GLU A 125 16.29 -9.91 3.29
N ALA A 126 15.98 -10.52 4.44
CA ALA A 126 14.97 -10.02 5.36
C ALA A 126 15.63 -9.66 6.69
N ILE A 127 15.28 -8.49 7.22
CA ILE A 127 15.69 -8.04 8.54
C ILE A 127 14.47 -7.70 9.40
N ALA A 128 14.63 -7.77 10.72
CA ALA A 128 13.62 -7.26 11.64
C ALA A 128 13.57 -5.73 11.57
N GLY A 129 12.37 -5.17 11.49
CA GLY A 129 12.13 -3.73 11.55
C GLY A 129 11.69 -3.26 12.94
N PRO A 130 11.32 -1.97 13.09
CA PRO A 130 10.79 -1.45 14.35
C PRO A 130 9.46 -2.11 14.70
N LYS A 131 9.32 -2.59 15.94
CA LYS A 131 8.09 -3.21 16.49
C LYS A 131 6.96 -2.16 16.57
N LEU A 132 5.70 -2.56 16.62
CA LEU A 132 4.62 -1.65 17.01
C LEU A 132 4.56 -1.55 18.55
N VAL A 133 3.96 -0.47 19.07
CA VAL A 133 3.60 -0.37 20.50
C VAL A 133 2.52 -1.39 20.82
N SER A 134 1.47 -1.44 20.01
CA SER A 134 0.38 -2.40 20.13
C SER A 134 0.42 -3.42 18.99
N THR A 135 0.17 -4.69 19.33
CA THR A 135 0.11 -5.77 18.34
C THR A 135 -1.20 -5.67 17.56
N LYS A 136 -1.13 -5.47 16.24
CA LYS A 136 -2.31 -5.34 15.37
C LYS A 136 -2.41 -6.53 14.41
N PRO A 137 -3.49 -7.31 14.43
CA PRO A 137 -3.73 -8.35 13.43
C PRO A 137 -4.30 -7.74 12.16
N HIS A 138 -3.71 -8.09 11.01
CA HIS A 138 -4.06 -7.56 9.69
C HIS A 138 -4.22 -6.03 9.67
N PRO A 139 -3.22 -5.25 10.12
CA PRO A 139 -3.35 -3.80 10.14
C PRO A 139 -3.50 -3.26 8.72
N VAL A 140 -4.17 -2.12 8.59
CA VAL A 140 -4.15 -1.34 7.35
C VAL A 140 -2.81 -0.60 7.27
N LEU A 141 -2.03 -0.88 6.22
CA LEU A 141 -0.72 -0.26 6.01
C LEU A 141 -0.78 0.74 4.86
N LEU A 142 -0.35 1.97 5.15
CA LEU A 142 -0.42 3.12 4.23
C LEU A 142 0.98 3.77 4.12
N PRO A 143 1.70 3.54 3.01
CA PRO A 143 3.07 4.01 2.83
C PRO A 143 3.13 5.43 2.28
N VAL A 144 3.12 6.44 3.14
CA VAL A 144 3.20 7.85 2.71
C VAL A 144 4.65 8.34 2.75
N GLY A 145 5.25 8.54 1.58
CA GLY A 145 6.64 8.98 1.46
C GLY A 145 7.64 7.97 2.06
N ASP A 146 8.49 8.43 2.98
CA ASP A 146 9.48 7.61 3.69
C ASP A 146 8.92 7.00 5.01
N ARG A 147 7.59 6.95 5.19
CA ARG A 147 6.91 6.47 6.41
C ARG A 147 5.83 5.45 6.10
N ILE A 148 5.55 4.57 7.06
CA ILE A 148 4.41 3.65 7.01
C ILE A 148 3.48 3.96 8.18
N TYR A 149 2.22 4.24 7.87
CA TYR A 149 1.17 4.38 8.86
C TYR A 149 0.45 3.03 9.03
N ALA A 150 0.38 2.54 10.26
CA ALA A 150 -0.30 1.32 10.65
C ALA A 150 -1.56 1.64 11.43
N LEU A 151 -2.72 1.35 10.83
CA LEU A 151 -4.03 1.55 11.42
C LEU A 151 -4.65 0.20 11.79
N SER A 152 -5.19 0.07 13.00
CA SER A 152 -5.99 -1.07 13.42
C SER A 152 -7.16 -1.30 12.47
N SER A 153 -7.27 -2.50 11.92
CA SER A 153 -8.37 -2.85 11.03
C SER A 153 -9.65 -3.15 11.80
N SER A 154 -9.53 -3.60 13.06
CA SER A 154 -10.63 -3.96 13.95
C SER A 154 -10.24 -3.67 15.42
N PRO A 155 -10.12 -2.39 15.81
CA PRO A 155 -9.64 -2.00 17.12
C PRO A 155 -10.41 -2.64 18.27
N SER A 156 -9.67 -3.06 19.29
CA SER A 156 -10.20 -3.52 20.57
C SER A 156 -10.12 -2.42 21.61
N VAL A 157 -11.19 -2.30 22.42
CA VAL A 157 -11.28 -1.36 23.55
C VAL A 157 -11.12 -2.05 24.91
N LYS A 158 -10.93 -3.38 24.92
CA LYS A 158 -10.89 -4.18 26.16
C LYS A 158 -9.50 -4.70 26.46
N GLU A 159 -8.88 -5.36 25.50
CA GLU A 159 -7.59 -6.02 25.67
C GLU A 159 -6.95 -6.33 24.30
N ASP A 160 -5.68 -6.73 24.35
CA ASP A 160 -4.92 -7.19 23.19
C ASP A 160 -5.47 -8.52 22.62
N PRO A 161 -5.27 -8.76 21.31
CA PRO A 161 -4.57 -7.90 20.35
C PRO A 161 -5.45 -6.73 19.85
N ASP A 162 -4.81 -5.75 19.21
CA ASP A 162 -5.42 -4.54 18.62
C ASP A 162 -5.93 -3.52 19.66
N PHE A 163 -5.34 -3.50 20.87
CA PHE A 163 -5.60 -2.46 21.87
C PHE A 163 -4.88 -1.14 21.51
N VAL A 164 -5.12 -0.07 22.26
CA VAL A 164 -4.48 1.23 22.01
C VAL A 164 -2.94 1.14 22.06
N PRO A 165 -2.21 1.95 21.26
CA PRO A 165 -2.71 2.92 20.27
C PRO A 165 -3.23 2.24 19.00
N TRP A 166 -4.33 2.73 18.41
CA TRP A 166 -4.91 2.16 17.19
C TRP A 166 -4.34 2.72 15.88
N PHE A 167 -3.54 3.79 15.96
CA PHE A 167 -2.90 4.40 14.82
C PHE A 167 -1.46 4.77 15.19
N GLU A 168 -0.52 4.21 14.44
CA GLU A 168 0.91 4.32 14.70
C GLU A 168 1.67 4.62 13.40
N MET A 169 2.80 5.32 13.51
CA MET A 169 3.70 5.58 12.40
C MET A 169 5.03 4.87 12.63
N LEU A 170 5.50 4.16 11.61
CA LEU A 170 6.85 3.60 11.53
C LEU A 170 7.67 4.47 10.58
N ASP A 171 8.72 5.07 11.11
CA ASP A 171 9.75 5.74 10.31
C ASP A 171 10.83 4.72 9.89
N LEU A 172 10.98 4.53 8.58
CA LEU A 172 11.97 3.61 8.00
C LEU A 172 13.12 4.35 7.33
N SER A 173 13.21 5.68 7.49
CA SER A 173 14.23 6.52 6.86
C SER A 173 15.67 6.19 7.29
N GLU A 174 15.86 5.78 8.55
CA GLU A 174 17.19 5.53 9.13
C GLU A 174 17.64 4.07 9.11
N ALA A 175 16.82 3.14 8.59
CA ALA A 175 17.12 1.70 8.41
C ALA A 175 17.70 0.92 9.61
N GLN A 176 17.88 1.57 10.77
CA GLN A 176 18.32 0.98 12.02
C GLN A 176 17.16 0.94 13.01
N VAL A 177 17.28 0.03 13.96
CA VAL A 177 16.40 -0.22 15.11
C VAL A 177 16.42 0.98 16.08
N ALA A 178 16.22 2.19 15.57
CA ALA A 178 15.90 3.34 16.39
C ALA A 178 14.40 3.27 16.71
N ASP A 179 14.03 3.84 17.85
CA ASP A 179 12.66 3.99 18.33
C ASP A 179 11.91 5.05 17.49
N GLY A 180 11.95 4.91 16.16
CA GLY A 180 11.37 5.82 15.15
C GLY A 180 9.84 5.68 15.06
N ARG A 181 9.20 5.47 16.21
CA ARG A 181 7.78 5.21 16.36
C ARG A 181 7.16 6.43 16.99
N LEU A 182 6.05 6.86 16.41
CA LEU A 182 5.27 7.94 16.97
C LEU A 182 3.83 7.47 17.09
N GLU A 183 3.30 7.60 18.31
CA GLU A 183 1.86 7.49 18.54
C GLU A 183 1.18 8.63 17.79
N MET A 184 0.21 8.27 16.96
CA MET A 184 -0.51 9.23 16.13
C MET A 184 -1.81 9.63 16.83
N PRO A 185 -2.36 10.82 16.51
CA PRO A 185 -3.63 11.23 17.09
C PRO A 185 -4.71 10.19 16.80
N TRP A 186 -5.56 9.99 17.79
CA TRP A 186 -6.57 8.95 17.74
C TRP A 186 -7.55 9.20 16.61
N PRO A 187 -7.88 8.17 15.82
CA PRO A 187 -8.92 8.30 14.81
C PRO A 187 -10.25 8.66 15.48
N PRO A 188 -10.95 9.72 15.03
CA PRO A 188 -12.12 10.28 15.72
C PRO A 188 -13.32 9.33 15.70
N TYR A 189 -13.28 8.33 14.84
CA TYR A 189 -14.31 7.30 14.69
C TYR A 189 -14.09 6.09 15.59
N PHE A 190 -12.95 5.97 16.29
CA PHE A 190 -12.77 4.94 17.30
C PHE A 190 -13.29 5.43 18.66
N PRO A 191 -14.18 4.66 19.32
CA PRO A 191 -14.86 5.15 20.49
C PRO A 191 -13.94 5.10 21.71
N TRP A 192 -13.31 6.24 22.03
CA TRP A 192 -12.43 6.37 23.19
C TRP A 192 -13.19 6.81 24.46
N GLU A 193 -14.28 7.58 24.32
CA GLU A 193 -15.21 7.91 25.42
C GLU A 193 -16.37 6.92 25.46
N LEU A 194 -16.14 5.76 26.10
CA LEU A 194 -17.19 4.75 26.27
C LEU A 194 -17.96 4.98 27.57
N THR A 195 -19.29 5.03 27.49
CA THR A 195 -20.13 4.86 28.69
C THR A 195 -19.93 3.45 29.28
N PRO A 196 -20.20 3.23 30.57
CA PRO A 196 -20.09 1.89 31.16
C PRO A 196 -20.84 0.79 30.38
N ARG A 197 -21.99 1.12 29.76
CA ARG A 197 -22.73 0.19 28.91
C ARG A 197 -21.99 -0.14 27.61
N GLN A 198 -21.43 0.87 26.95
CA GLN A 198 -20.63 0.67 25.73
C GLN A 198 -19.30 -0.02 26.03
N TYR A 199 -18.78 0.07 27.24
CA TYR A 199 -17.62 -0.75 27.64
C TYR A 199 -18.00 -2.23 27.78
N ILE A 200 -19.16 -2.53 28.36
CA ILE A 200 -19.65 -3.93 28.47
C ILE A 200 -19.93 -4.50 27.07
N LEU A 201 -20.59 -3.73 26.21
CA LEU A 201 -20.95 -4.09 24.84
C LEU A 201 -20.39 -3.05 23.84
N PRO A 202 -19.09 -3.16 23.49
CA PRO A 202 -18.48 -2.23 22.56
C PRO A 202 -19.04 -2.38 21.16
N LEU A 203 -19.15 -1.26 20.46
CA LEU A 203 -19.51 -1.27 19.05
C LEU A 203 -18.34 -1.85 18.26
N GLU A 204 -18.63 -2.82 17.40
CA GLU A 204 -17.64 -3.39 16.50
C GLU A 204 -17.41 -2.42 15.33
N VAL A 205 -16.28 -1.71 15.39
CA VAL A 205 -15.83 -0.80 14.35
C VAL A 205 -14.70 -1.48 13.58
N THR A 206 -14.86 -1.60 12.26
CA THR A 206 -13.84 -2.15 11.36
C THR A 206 -13.62 -1.23 10.17
N VAL A 207 -12.41 -1.23 9.62
CA VAL A 207 -12.10 -0.47 8.41
C VAL A 207 -12.75 -1.15 7.21
N LYS A 208 -13.68 -0.45 6.54
CA LYS A 208 -14.33 -0.92 5.31
C LYS A 208 -13.44 -0.72 4.10
N SER A 209 -12.84 0.47 4.02
CA SER A 209 -12.19 0.96 2.81
C SER A 209 -11.20 2.05 3.13
N TYR A 210 -10.10 2.08 2.40
CA TYR A 210 -9.03 3.05 2.61
C TYR A 210 -8.25 3.35 1.33
N ALA A 211 -7.66 4.55 1.27
CA ALA A 211 -6.76 4.92 0.18
C ALA A 211 -5.73 5.95 0.66
N GLU A 212 -4.55 5.89 0.06
CA GLU A 212 -3.52 6.92 0.19
C GLU A 212 -3.61 7.87 -1.01
N VAL A 213 -3.91 9.14 -0.77
CA VAL A 213 -4.07 10.15 -1.83
C VAL A 213 -3.13 11.32 -1.54
N GLY A 214 -1.95 11.31 -2.15
CA GLY A 214 -0.93 12.32 -1.88
C GLY A 214 -0.44 12.23 -0.43
N SER A 215 -0.58 13.32 0.33
CA SER A 215 -0.26 13.37 1.77
C SER A 215 -1.47 13.12 2.68
N CYS A 216 -2.52 12.49 2.15
CA CYS A 216 -3.75 12.25 2.87
C CYS A 216 -4.08 10.76 2.90
N ILE A 217 -4.49 10.27 4.07
CA ILE A 217 -5.01 8.93 4.27
C ILE A 217 -6.53 9.04 4.37
N LEU A 218 -7.26 8.36 3.50
CA LEU A 218 -8.72 8.30 3.50
C LEU A 218 -9.18 6.97 4.10
N VAL A 219 -10.20 7.01 4.95
CA VAL A 219 -10.75 5.83 5.64
C VAL A 219 -12.27 5.95 5.78
N SER A 220 -12.99 4.87 5.48
CA SER A 220 -14.38 4.68 5.90
C SER A 220 -14.49 3.42 6.76
N VAL A 221 -15.37 3.45 7.76
CA VAL A 221 -15.49 2.39 8.78
C VAL A 221 -16.91 1.86 8.93
N THR A 222 -17.09 0.72 9.60
CA THR A 222 -18.41 0.23 9.99
C THR A 222 -19.02 1.03 11.14
N GLY A 223 -20.35 1.03 11.21
CA GLY A 223 -21.10 1.72 12.26
C GLY A 223 -21.17 3.25 12.12
N GLN A 224 -20.39 3.86 11.22
CA GLN A 224 -20.41 5.30 10.94
C GLN A 224 -20.43 5.52 9.43
N THR A 225 -21.12 6.57 8.99
CA THR A 225 -21.20 6.97 7.59
C THR A 225 -20.24 8.13 7.32
N GLY A 226 -19.47 7.99 6.24
CA GLY A 226 -18.63 9.05 5.72
C GLY A 226 -17.17 8.66 5.58
N THR A 227 -16.46 9.51 4.87
CA THR A 227 -15.02 9.38 4.65
C THR A 227 -14.29 10.32 5.60
N HIS A 228 -13.38 9.74 6.38
CA HIS A 228 -12.46 10.47 7.25
C HIS A 228 -11.12 10.59 6.57
N MET A 229 -10.45 11.71 6.81
CA MET A 229 -9.14 12.02 6.28
C MET A 229 -8.17 12.27 7.43
N PHE A 230 -7.01 11.64 7.37
CA PHE A 230 -5.84 12.05 8.12
C PHE A 230 -4.88 12.78 7.18
N ASP A 231 -4.58 14.04 7.48
CA ASP A 231 -3.58 14.82 6.77
C ASP A 231 -2.22 14.62 7.43
N THR A 232 -1.26 14.03 6.71
CA THR A 232 0.07 13.76 7.25
C THR A 232 0.92 15.02 7.43
N GLY A 233 0.56 16.13 6.79
CA GLY A 233 1.29 17.41 6.93
C GLY A 233 0.88 18.19 8.17
N THR A 234 -0.40 18.16 8.54
CA THR A 234 -0.92 18.78 9.77
C THR A 234 -1.03 17.81 10.93
N GLU A 235 -0.91 16.51 10.68
CA GLU A 235 -1.11 15.43 11.64
C GLU A 235 -2.47 15.55 12.34
N GLN A 236 -3.54 15.76 11.55
CA GLN A 236 -4.90 15.92 12.08
C GLN A 236 -5.90 15.05 11.32
N TRP A 237 -6.88 14.55 12.06
CA TRP A 237 -8.05 13.88 11.51
C TRP A 237 -9.18 14.88 11.26
N SER A 238 -9.94 14.66 10.19
CA SER A 238 -11.15 15.41 9.88
C SER A 238 -12.15 14.53 9.13
N LYS A 239 -13.44 14.87 9.19
CA LYS A 239 -14.45 14.28 8.30
C LYS A 239 -14.42 15.04 6.98
N LEU A 240 -14.23 14.32 5.88
CA LEU A 240 -14.05 14.89 4.54
C LEU A 240 -15.33 14.80 3.69
N ASP A 241 -16.08 13.71 3.85
CA ASP A 241 -17.31 13.45 3.10
C ASP A 241 -18.34 12.71 3.98
N ASP A 242 -19.62 12.88 3.68
CA ASP A 242 -20.72 12.18 4.36
C ASP A 242 -20.95 10.78 3.79
N GLU A 243 -20.47 10.52 2.57
CA GLU A 243 -20.52 9.23 1.91
C GLU A 243 -19.24 8.40 2.15
N ASP A 244 -19.41 7.08 2.23
CA ASP A 244 -18.29 6.13 2.31
C ASP A 244 -17.54 6.07 0.96
N LEU A 245 -16.26 5.70 1.01
CA LEU A 245 -15.49 5.43 -0.21
C LEU A 245 -16.19 4.32 -1.05
N PRO A 246 -16.26 4.48 -2.38
CA PRO A 246 -17.07 3.61 -3.24
C PRO A 246 -16.37 2.28 -3.61
N PHE A 247 -15.43 1.80 -2.80
CA PHE A 247 -14.70 0.56 -3.00
C PHE A 247 -14.52 -0.19 -1.67
N VAL A 248 -14.18 -1.47 -1.74
CA VAL A 248 -13.93 -2.30 -0.56
C VAL A 248 -12.43 -2.48 -0.36
N SER A 249 -11.98 -2.45 0.90
CA SER A 249 -10.57 -2.54 1.30
C SER A 249 -9.72 -1.41 0.68
N GLY A 250 -8.46 -1.68 0.37
CA GLY A 250 -7.54 -0.70 -0.21
C GLY A 250 -7.80 -0.43 -1.69
N ALA A 251 -7.74 0.86 -2.08
CA ALA A 251 -7.55 1.23 -3.48
C ALA A 251 -6.06 1.51 -3.76
N ILE A 252 -5.49 0.84 -4.77
CA ILE A 252 -4.07 0.90 -5.09
C ILE A 252 -3.81 2.03 -6.10
N PRO A 253 -2.83 2.92 -5.88
CA PRO A 253 -2.51 3.97 -6.83
C PRO A 253 -1.88 3.42 -8.12
N HIS A 254 -2.42 3.83 -9.26
CA HIS A 254 -1.96 3.61 -10.63
C HIS A 254 -1.60 4.94 -11.31
N GLY A 255 -0.92 5.81 -10.57
CA GLY A 255 -0.56 7.16 -10.97
C GLY A 255 -0.98 8.19 -9.91
N PRO A 256 -0.86 9.50 -10.19
CA PRO A 256 -1.12 10.53 -9.19
C PRO A 256 -2.58 10.62 -8.72
N LEU A 257 -3.53 10.28 -9.60
CA LEU A 257 -4.97 10.45 -9.34
C LEU A 257 -5.79 9.20 -9.63
N LEU A 258 -5.21 8.20 -10.31
CA LEU A 258 -5.92 7.01 -10.74
C LEU A 258 -5.65 5.88 -9.76
N PHE A 259 -6.69 5.19 -9.33
CA PHE A 259 -6.65 4.11 -8.36
C PHE A 259 -7.41 2.90 -8.88
N LEU A 260 -6.96 1.70 -8.55
CA LEU A 260 -7.71 0.47 -8.79
C LEU A 260 -8.22 -0.07 -7.46
N GLY A 261 -9.51 -0.38 -7.40
CA GLY A 261 -10.16 -0.93 -6.21
C GLY A 261 -11.30 -1.88 -6.58
N LEU A 262 -11.81 -2.61 -5.60
CA LEU A 262 -12.93 -3.53 -5.79
C LEU A 262 -14.24 -2.79 -5.62
N SER A 263 -15.05 -2.71 -6.68
CA SER A 263 -16.36 -2.05 -6.64
C SER A 263 -17.39 -2.95 -5.97
N PRO A 264 -18.03 -2.54 -4.85
CA PRO A 264 -19.13 -3.28 -4.26
C PRO A 264 -20.35 -3.30 -5.20
N ARG A 265 -20.59 -2.20 -5.91
CA ARG A 265 -21.69 -2.09 -6.89
C ARG A 265 -21.47 -2.99 -8.11
N GLY A 266 -20.21 -3.16 -8.51
CA GLY A 266 -19.81 -4.05 -9.60
C GLY A 266 -19.70 -5.53 -9.23
N GLY A 267 -20.15 -5.94 -8.03
CA GLY A 267 -20.05 -7.33 -7.57
C GLY A 267 -18.63 -7.77 -7.24
N GLY A 268 -17.78 -6.85 -6.78
CA GLY A 268 -16.38 -7.12 -6.46
C GLY A 268 -15.44 -7.07 -7.66
N LYS A 269 -15.88 -6.54 -8.81
CA LYS A 269 -15.02 -6.34 -9.98
C LYS A 269 -13.99 -5.24 -9.76
N ILE A 270 -12.80 -5.43 -10.32
CA ILE A 270 -11.76 -4.39 -10.37
C ILE A 270 -12.29 -3.22 -11.19
N THR A 271 -12.26 -2.04 -10.59
CA THR A 271 -12.76 -0.80 -11.16
C THR A 271 -11.75 0.31 -10.95
N ALA A 272 -11.69 1.25 -11.88
CA ALA A 272 -10.79 2.38 -11.79
C ALA A 272 -11.50 3.58 -11.17
N TYR A 273 -10.82 4.29 -10.29
CA TYR A 273 -11.32 5.47 -9.61
C TYR A 273 -10.34 6.62 -9.82
N LYS A 274 -10.83 7.77 -10.26
CA LYS A 274 -10.09 9.02 -10.14
C LYS A 274 -10.43 9.66 -8.81
N ILE A 275 -9.48 9.67 -7.88
CA ILE A 275 -9.66 10.24 -6.54
C ILE A 275 -8.87 11.54 -6.46
N THR A 276 -9.49 12.60 -5.98
CA THR A 276 -8.86 13.92 -5.80
C THR A 276 -9.28 14.51 -4.47
N VAL A 277 -8.29 14.96 -3.70
CA VAL A 277 -8.47 15.63 -2.41
C VAL A 277 -7.91 17.04 -2.51
N THR A 278 -8.68 18.03 -2.08
CA THR A 278 -8.22 19.42 -1.99
C THR A 278 -8.09 19.81 -0.53
N THR A 279 -6.89 20.12 -0.03
CA THR A 279 -6.66 20.33 1.41
C THR A 279 -6.92 21.77 1.90
N GLY A 280 -6.77 22.78 1.03
CA GLY A 280 -7.02 24.19 1.39
C GLY A 280 -8.49 24.51 1.71
N CYS A 281 -9.41 23.77 1.10
CA CYS A 281 -10.82 23.66 1.47
C CYS A 281 -11.18 22.17 1.33
N PRO A 282 -11.14 21.40 2.44
CA PRO A 282 -11.24 19.94 2.41
C PRO A 282 -12.46 19.51 1.61
N SER A 283 -12.20 18.89 0.46
CA SER A 283 -13.22 18.34 -0.43
C SER A 283 -12.69 17.11 -1.14
N LEU A 284 -13.60 16.16 -1.37
CA LEU A 284 -13.33 14.89 -2.02
C LEU A 284 -14.08 14.84 -3.36
N SER A 285 -13.39 14.41 -4.41
CA SER A 285 -14.01 14.09 -5.70
C SER A 285 -13.58 12.70 -6.11
N ILE A 286 -14.56 11.83 -6.37
CA ILE A 286 -14.33 10.47 -6.86
C ILE A 286 -15.15 10.26 -8.12
N VAL A 287 -14.47 9.83 -9.19
CA VAL A 287 -15.11 9.44 -10.45
C VAL A 287 -14.77 7.99 -10.74
N GLU A 288 -15.79 7.15 -10.92
CA GLU A 288 -15.67 5.72 -11.22
C GLU A 288 -15.62 5.50 -12.74
N PHE A 289 -14.71 4.65 -13.19
CA PHE A 289 -14.57 4.21 -14.58
C PHE A 289 -14.60 2.69 -14.64
N PRO A 290 -15.52 2.08 -15.41
CA PRO A 290 -15.50 0.65 -15.61
C PRO A 290 -14.21 0.24 -16.33
N VAL A 291 -13.48 -0.72 -15.78
CA VAL A 291 -12.37 -1.36 -16.50
C VAL A 291 -12.99 -2.33 -17.49
N VAL A 292 -13.07 -1.93 -18.76
CA VAL A 292 -13.55 -2.81 -19.82
C VAL A 292 -12.50 -3.89 -20.00
N ALA A 293 -12.88 -5.10 -19.63
CA ALA A 293 -12.12 -6.28 -19.91
C ALA A 293 -12.52 -6.77 -21.30
N ASP A 294 -11.90 -6.23 -22.35
CA ASP A 294 -12.04 -6.76 -23.71
C ASP A 294 -11.30 -8.09 -23.81
N TRP A 295 -11.92 -9.13 -23.25
CA TRP A 295 -11.67 -10.51 -23.58
C TRP A 295 -12.94 -11.04 -24.23
N GLU A 296 -13.19 -10.64 -25.47
CA GLU A 296 -13.95 -11.50 -26.38
C GLU A 296 -13.11 -12.75 -26.67
N VAL A 297 -13.13 -13.69 -25.73
CA VAL A 297 -12.87 -15.10 -26.04
C VAL A 297 -14.14 -15.82 -25.66
N VAL A 298 -14.91 -16.08 -26.70
CA VAL A 298 -15.95 -17.09 -26.90
C VAL A 298 -16.11 -18.05 -25.72
N GLU A 299 -17.37 -18.19 -25.28
CA GLU A 299 -17.87 -19.20 -24.37
C GLU A 299 -17.21 -20.59 -24.50
N GLU A 300 -17.32 -21.34 -23.39
CA GLU A 300 -17.16 -22.79 -23.28
C GLU A 300 -15.88 -23.28 -22.59
N VAL A 301 -15.76 -23.02 -21.27
CA VAL A 301 -15.39 -24.06 -20.28
C VAL A 301 -16.05 -23.74 -18.92
N ALA A 302 -17.38 -23.62 -18.91
CA ALA A 302 -18.17 -23.67 -17.67
C ALA A 302 -18.66 -25.10 -17.41
N SER A 303 -17.73 -26.06 -17.34
CA SER A 303 -18.04 -27.40 -16.84
C SER A 303 -16.74 -28.17 -16.63
N ALA A 304 -16.23 -28.20 -15.40
CA ALA A 304 -15.54 -29.35 -14.79
C ALA A 304 -14.76 -28.93 -13.53
N ILE A 305 -15.44 -28.39 -12.50
CA ILE A 305 -14.97 -28.57 -11.12
C ILE A 305 -16.20 -28.89 -10.27
N ARG A 306 -16.62 -30.15 -10.31
CA ARG A 306 -17.45 -30.74 -9.25
C ARG A 306 -16.50 -31.06 -8.10
N PHE A 307 -16.62 -30.33 -6.99
CA PHE A 307 -16.09 -30.78 -5.71
C PHE A 307 -16.89 -32.02 -5.27
N VAL A 308 -16.20 -33.14 -5.13
CA VAL A 308 -16.71 -34.31 -4.42
C VAL A 308 -16.14 -34.23 -3.01
N PRO A 309 -16.96 -34.12 -1.95
CA PRO A 309 -16.49 -34.24 -0.59
C PRO A 309 -16.21 -35.71 -0.28
N GLY A 310 -15.03 -35.99 0.25
CA GLY A 310 -14.68 -37.21 0.97
C GLY A 310 -14.21 -36.83 2.36
#